data_AF-A0A180GLB2-F1
#
_entry.id   AF-A0A180GLB2-F1
#
_cell.length_a   1.000
_cell.length_b   1.000
_cell.length_c   1.000
_cell.angle_alpha   90.00
_cell.angle_beta   90.00
_cell.angle_gamma   90.00
#
_symmetry.space_group_name_H-M   'P 1'
#
loop_
_entity.id
_entity.type
_entity.pdbx_description
1 polymer ?
#
loop_
_entity_poly.entity_id
_entity_poly.type
_entity_poly.pdbx_seq_one_letter_code
_entity_poly.pdbx_strand_id
1 'polypeptide(L)'
;MPFTKLTLKSVVYVADRPRLGVNNLYKIPSVLPWTMAGTEVQPQHGLLLNVFTPAPMPSGLDPASWLIFDGQFTATSWKPVADVYTHAASFYSTVGHRPTELQHVQFEGVLEVAMTGSKVVAIDPDTEESCLFHLSTSSRPVMEIFRYSDIGDWIWITGNIDRRVGSVLDIDVSHVGKV
;
A
#
# COMPACT_ATOMS: atom_id res chain seq x y z
N MET A 1 0.86 -7.40 22.75
CA MET A 1 0.48 -7.79 21.39
C MET A 1 1.59 -7.35 20.45
N PRO A 2 2.03 -8.17 19.50
CA PRO A 2 2.97 -7.72 18.48
C PRO A 2 2.31 -6.60 17.68
N PHE A 3 3.06 -5.55 17.39
CA PHE A 3 2.59 -4.38 16.65
C PHE A 3 2.38 -4.80 15.19
N THR A 4 1.14 -4.83 14.72
CA THR A 4 0.73 -5.41 13.43
C THR A 4 0.61 -4.36 12.32
N LYS A 5 1.60 -3.47 12.25
CA LYS A 5 1.60 -2.34 11.30
C LYS A 5 1.38 -2.82 9.87
N LEU A 6 0.30 -2.34 9.26
CA LEU A 6 0.12 -2.39 7.82
C LEU A 6 1.25 -1.61 7.15
N THR A 7 1.86 -2.19 6.13
CA THR A 7 2.93 -1.58 5.34
C THR A 7 2.57 -1.52 3.87
N LEU A 8 3.15 -0.54 3.19
CA LEU A 8 2.99 -0.32 1.77
C LEU A 8 4.35 -0.08 1.13
N LYS A 9 4.65 -0.84 0.08
CA LYS A 9 5.80 -0.59 -0.79
C LYS A 9 5.30 -0.21 -2.19
N SER A 10 5.76 0.93 -2.70
CA SER A 10 5.28 1.46 -3.98
C SER A 10 6.25 2.47 -4.60
N VAL A 11 5.92 2.92 -5.81
CA VAL A 11 6.62 3.96 -6.56
C VAL A 11 5.63 5.04 -7.00
N VAL A 12 6.03 6.31 -6.87
CA VAL A 12 5.23 7.47 -7.28
C VAL A 12 6.08 8.44 -8.10
N TYR A 13 5.43 9.18 -8.99
CA TYR A 13 6.03 10.34 -9.64
C TYR A 13 5.78 11.60 -8.80
N VAL A 14 6.82 12.42 -8.66
CA VAL A 14 6.89 13.62 -7.83
C VAL A 14 7.27 14.78 -8.74
N ALA A 15 6.25 15.46 -9.29
CA ALA A 15 6.43 16.54 -10.24
C ALA A 15 7.04 17.80 -9.59
N ASP A 16 6.59 18.11 -8.38
CA ASP A 16 6.98 19.30 -7.64
C ASP A 16 7.85 18.95 -6.43
N ARG A 17 8.77 19.85 -6.08
CA ARG A 17 9.58 19.68 -4.87
C ARG A 17 8.66 19.58 -3.64
N PRO A 18 8.76 18.48 -2.87
CA PRO A 18 7.95 18.30 -1.68
C PRO A 18 8.20 19.42 -0.66
N ARG A 19 7.15 19.89 0.01
CA ARG A 19 7.28 20.87 1.07
C ARG A 19 7.56 20.15 2.39
N LEU A 20 8.49 20.70 3.18
CA LEU A 20 8.71 20.22 4.54
C LEU A 20 7.45 20.51 5.37
N GLY A 21 6.87 19.45 5.92
CA GLY A 21 5.67 19.48 6.73
C GLY A 21 5.95 19.23 8.20
N VAL A 22 4.94 18.71 8.89
CA VAL A 22 5.00 18.38 10.32
C VAL A 22 5.99 17.22 10.55
N ASN A 23 6.59 17.18 11.74
CA ASN A 23 7.54 16.13 12.17
C ASN A 23 8.81 16.02 11.30
N ASN A 24 9.23 17.11 10.64
CA ASN A 24 10.37 17.13 9.73
C ASN A 24 10.25 16.14 8.55
N LEU A 25 9.01 15.80 8.16
CA LEU A 25 8.75 14.98 6.99
C LEU A 25 8.30 15.84 5.83
N TYR A 26 8.83 15.56 4.65
CA TYR A 26 8.30 16.09 3.40
C TYR A 26 6.95 15.45 3.10
N LYS A 27 5.97 16.25 2.69
CA LYS A 27 4.67 15.76 2.25
C LYS A 27 4.56 15.81 0.73
N ILE A 28 4.18 14.68 0.15
CA ILE A 28 3.81 14.52 -1.26
C ILE A 28 2.33 14.19 -1.30
N PRO A 29 1.45 15.19 -1.53
CA PRO A 29 0.01 15.01 -1.36
C PRO A 29 -0.65 14.37 -2.58
N SER A 30 -1.63 13.49 -2.34
CA SER A 30 -2.58 12.98 -3.34
C SER A 30 -1.93 12.47 -4.64
N VAL A 31 -0.85 11.71 -4.51
CA VAL A 31 -0.17 11.10 -5.66
C VAL A 31 -0.77 9.76 -6.02
N LEU A 32 -0.72 9.46 -7.32
CA LEU A 32 -1.03 8.14 -7.85
C LEU A 32 0.24 7.29 -7.75
N PRO A 33 0.13 6.06 -7.21
CA PRO A 33 1.18 5.07 -7.40
C PRO A 33 1.28 4.68 -8.87
N TRP A 34 2.45 4.22 -9.26
CA TRP A 34 2.75 3.75 -10.60
C TRP A 34 3.12 2.27 -10.55
N THR A 35 2.81 1.58 -11.64
CA THR A 35 2.98 0.13 -11.77
C THR A 35 3.60 -0.21 -13.12
N MET A 36 4.08 -1.44 -13.24
CA MET A 36 4.63 -1.97 -14.49
C MET A 36 3.60 -2.88 -15.15
N ALA A 37 3.12 -2.49 -16.34
CA ALA A 37 2.38 -3.38 -17.22
C ALA A 37 3.30 -3.87 -18.35
N GLY A 38 3.86 -5.06 -18.16
CA GLY A 38 4.89 -5.58 -19.07
C GLY A 38 6.15 -4.72 -19.01
N THR A 39 6.44 -3.98 -20.08
CA THR A 39 7.60 -3.06 -20.16
C THR A 39 7.25 -1.59 -19.95
N GLU A 40 5.96 -1.26 -19.79
CA GLU A 40 5.50 0.12 -19.68
C GLU A 40 5.19 0.49 -18.23
N VAL A 41 5.64 1.69 -17.84
CA VAL A 41 5.33 2.30 -16.55
C VAL A 41 4.03 3.10 -16.72
N GLN A 42 3.00 2.77 -15.95
CA GLN A 42 1.70 3.43 -16.04
C GLN A 42 1.16 3.80 -14.64
N PRO A 43 0.35 4.85 -14.52
CA PRO A 43 -0.28 5.20 -13.24
C PRO A 43 -1.34 4.13 -12.88
N GLN A 44 -1.34 3.71 -11.61
CA GLN A 44 -2.42 2.90 -11.06
C GLN A 44 -3.55 3.80 -10.58
N HIS A 45 -4.63 3.80 -11.36
CA HIS A 45 -5.85 4.50 -11.00
C HIS A 45 -6.61 3.77 -9.88
N GLY A 46 -7.32 4.53 -9.04
CA GLY A 46 -8.17 3.97 -7.98
C GLY A 46 -7.53 3.97 -6.59
N LEU A 47 -6.29 4.41 -6.43
CA LEU A 47 -5.65 4.63 -5.13
C LEU A 47 -4.91 5.97 -5.12
N LEU A 48 -5.19 6.82 -4.13
CA LEU A 48 -4.47 8.07 -3.90
C LEU A 48 -3.73 8.00 -2.58
N LEU A 49 -2.48 8.47 -2.58
CA LEU A 49 -1.60 8.44 -1.41
C LEU A 49 -1.15 9.84 -1.02
N ASN A 50 -1.13 10.14 0.27
CA ASN A 50 -0.24 11.14 0.83
C ASN A 50 1.02 10.42 1.33
N VAL A 51 2.16 10.72 0.73
CA VAL A 51 3.45 10.15 1.15
C VAL A 51 4.16 11.14 2.06
N PHE A 52 4.49 10.71 3.26
CA PHE A 52 5.27 11.46 4.24
C PHE A 52 6.65 10.82 4.33
N THR A 53 7.68 11.55 3.92
CA THR A 53 9.03 10.99 3.78
C THR A 53 10.12 11.88 4.40
N PRO A 54 11.13 11.30 5.09
CA PRO A 54 12.29 12.06 5.52
C PRO A 54 13.29 12.27 4.38
N ALA A 55 13.13 11.56 3.26
CA ALA A 55 14.07 11.62 2.14
C ALA A 55 14.02 13.01 1.49
N PRO A 56 15.14 13.76 1.43
CA PRO A 56 15.19 15.02 0.71
C PRO A 56 15.19 14.74 -0.79
N MET A 57 14.43 15.53 -1.56
CA MET A 57 14.54 15.50 -3.01
C MET A 57 15.88 16.12 -3.45
N PRO A 58 16.67 15.47 -4.32
CA PRO A 58 17.93 16.03 -4.80
C PRO A 58 17.75 17.40 -5.46
N SER A 59 18.64 18.34 -5.14
CA SER A 59 18.73 19.64 -5.81
C SER A 59 19.56 19.55 -7.10
N GLY A 60 19.10 20.13 -8.20
CA GLY A 60 19.85 20.17 -9.46
C GLY A 60 19.02 20.69 -10.63
N LEU A 61 19.64 20.75 -11.81
CA LEU A 61 18.99 21.12 -13.08
C LEU A 61 17.95 20.08 -13.52
N ASP A 62 18.24 18.80 -13.30
CA ASP A 62 17.34 17.66 -13.57
C ASP A 62 17.04 16.90 -12.27
N PRO A 63 16.12 17.39 -11.42
CA PRO A 63 15.84 16.76 -10.14
C PRO A 63 15.22 15.36 -10.31
N ALA A 64 15.70 14.41 -9.52
CA ALA A 64 15.13 13.07 -9.44
C ALA A 64 13.65 13.13 -9.05
N SER A 65 12.77 12.67 -9.92
CA SER A 65 11.32 12.87 -9.81
C SER A 65 10.54 11.60 -9.46
N TRP A 66 11.19 10.43 -9.40
CA TRP A 66 10.55 9.18 -9.02
C TRP A 66 10.91 8.82 -7.59
N LEU A 67 9.91 8.58 -6.74
CA LEU A 67 10.13 8.15 -5.36
C LEU A 67 9.72 6.68 -5.23
N ILE A 68 10.66 5.82 -4.87
CA ILE A 68 10.40 4.44 -4.44
C ILE A 68 10.45 4.44 -2.92
N PHE A 69 9.45 3.84 -2.27
CA PHE A 69 9.34 3.86 -0.82
C PHE A 69 8.74 2.58 -0.24
N ASP A 70 9.01 2.41 1.06
CA ASP A 70 8.39 1.46 1.97
C ASP A 70 8.03 2.21 3.27
N GLY A 71 6.83 1.99 3.77
CA GLY A 71 6.27 2.76 4.86
C GLY A 71 5.10 2.13 5.57
N GLN A 72 4.81 2.64 6.76
CA GLN A 72 3.58 2.35 7.48
C GLN A 72 2.40 2.92 6.69
N PHE A 73 1.41 2.08 6.44
CA PHE A 73 0.19 2.41 5.72
C PHE A 73 -0.96 2.70 6.67
N THR A 74 -1.79 3.68 6.34
CA THR A 74 -3.02 3.96 7.06
C THR A 74 -4.10 4.42 6.09
N ALA A 75 -5.24 3.74 6.08
CA ALA A 75 -6.39 4.11 5.28
C ALA A 75 -7.62 4.21 6.18
N THR A 76 -8.06 5.44 6.45
CA THR A 76 -9.27 5.69 7.26
C THR A 76 -10.52 5.59 6.39
N SER A 77 -11.59 5.01 6.93
CA SER A 77 -12.84 4.72 6.19
C SER A 77 -13.47 5.95 5.51
N TRP A 78 -13.35 7.14 6.10
CA TRP A 78 -13.97 8.38 5.60
C TRP A 78 -13.06 9.27 4.73
N LYS A 79 -11.73 9.08 4.73
CA LYS A 79 -10.84 9.90 3.88
C LYS A 79 -10.57 9.19 2.56
N PRO A 80 -10.76 9.80 1.39
CA PRO A 80 -10.53 9.14 0.10
C PRO A 80 -9.04 8.87 -0.20
N VAL A 81 -8.13 9.58 0.45
CA VAL A 81 -6.67 9.47 0.28
C VAL A 81 -6.09 8.70 1.47
N ALA A 82 -5.26 7.70 1.20
CA ALA A 82 -4.54 6.96 2.24
C ALA A 82 -3.22 7.66 2.58
N ASP A 83 -2.74 7.48 3.81
CA ASP A 83 -1.51 8.08 4.29
C ASP A 83 -0.42 6.99 4.38
N VAL A 84 0.80 7.33 3.96
CA VAL A 84 1.98 6.46 4.07
C VAL A 84 3.12 7.21 4.75
N TYR A 85 3.61 6.67 5.86
CA TYR A 85 4.75 7.20 6.59
C TYR A 85 5.97 6.34 6.29
N THR A 86 6.85 6.83 5.42
CA THR A 86 7.97 6.03 4.90
C THR A 86 9.06 5.87 5.95
N HIS A 87 9.56 4.65 6.13
CA HIS A 87 10.79 4.38 6.89
C HIS A 87 11.98 4.14 5.96
N ALA A 88 11.73 3.79 4.69
CA ALA A 88 12.73 3.72 3.63
C ALA A 88 12.19 4.41 2.38
N ALA A 89 12.95 5.35 1.81
CA ALA A 89 12.55 6.07 0.61
C ALA A 89 13.76 6.64 -0.13
N SER A 90 13.74 6.56 -1.47
CA SER A 90 14.82 7.03 -2.33
C SER A 90 14.28 7.64 -3.62
N PHE A 91 14.84 8.78 -4.01
CA PHE A 91 14.53 9.46 -5.27
C PHE A 91 15.42 8.95 -6.41
N TYR A 92 14.83 8.80 -7.60
CA TYR A 92 15.48 8.36 -8.83
C TYR A 92 15.12 9.28 -10.00
N SER A 93 16.09 9.51 -10.90
CA SER A 93 15.88 10.31 -12.13
C SER A 93 15.14 9.52 -13.20
N THR A 94 15.39 8.21 -13.29
CA THR A 94 14.69 7.29 -14.17
C THR A 94 14.23 6.08 -13.38
N VAL A 95 13.13 5.46 -13.83
CA VAL A 95 12.61 4.26 -13.17
C VAL A 95 13.45 3.02 -13.54
N GLY A 96 14.15 3.04 -14.68
CA GLY A 96 14.63 1.87 -15.44
C GLY A 96 15.61 0.88 -14.80
N HIS A 97 16.06 1.05 -13.56
CA HIS A 97 16.98 0.09 -12.91
C HIS A 97 16.38 -0.73 -11.76
N ARG A 98 15.18 -0.41 -11.26
CA ARG A 98 14.52 -1.15 -10.16
C ARG A 98 12.98 -1.35 -10.23
N PRO A 99 12.22 -0.97 -11.27
CA PRO A 99 10.76 -1.12 -11.20
C PRO A 99 10.29 -2.56 -11.38
N THR A 100 11.15 -3.46 -11.85
CA THR A 100 10.86 -4.89 -11.99
C THR A 100 10.54 -5.57 -10.67
N GLU A 101 11.01 -5.03 -9.53
CA GLU A 101 10.67 -5.55 -8.20
C GLU A 101 9.30 -5.08 -7.69
N LEU A 102 8.79 -3.96 -8.22
CA LEU A 102 7.52 -3.35 -7.82
C LEU A 102 6.58 -3.29 -9.02
N GLN A 103 6.08 -4.46 -9.42
CA GLN A 103 5.08 -4.53 -10.48
C GLN A 103 3.76 -3.85 -10.07
N HIS A 104 3.45 -3.84 -8.77
CA HIS A 104 2.20 -3.32 -8.21
C HIS A 104 2.44 -2.61 -6.86
N VAL A 105 1.39 -1.96 -6.35
CA VAL A 105 1.35 -1.42 -4.98
C VAL A 105 1.31 -2.58 -3.99
N GLN A 106 2.45 -2.94 -3.42
CA GLN A 106 2.58 -4.07 -2.50
C GLN A 106 2.09 -3.68 -1.12
N PHE A 107 1.25 -4.54 -0.55
CA PHE A 107 0.68 -4.43 0.78
C PHE A 107 1.03 -5.64 1.62
N GLU A 108 1.37 -5.38 2.88
CA GLU A 108 1.63 -6.42 3.87
C GLU A 108 1.05 -5.98 5.22
N GLY A 109 0.58 -6.95 6.01
CA GLY A 109 0.15 -6.69 7.37
C GLY A 109 -0.64 -7.82 7.97
N VAL A 110 -0.99 -7.67 9.24
CA VAL A 110 -1.94 -8.58 9.91
C VAL A 110 -3.30 -7.92 9.94
N LEU A 111 -4.33 -8.68 9.60
CA LEU A 111 -5.72 -8.27 9.61
C LEU A 111 -6.55 -9.28 10.40
N GLU A 112 -7.66 -8.82 10.97
CA GLU A 112 -8.66 -9.70 11.59
C GLU A 112 -9.80 -9.98 10.62
N VAL A 113 -10.15 -11.26 10.46
CA VAL A 113 -11.24 -11.69 9.57
C VAL A 113 -12.59 -11.26 10.16
N ALA A 114 -13.30 -10.36 9.48
CA ALA A 114 -14.60 -9.86 9.93
C ALA A 114 -15.78 -10.57 9.26
N MET A 115 -15.58 -11.11 8.05
CA MET A 115 -16.61 -11.84 7.32
C MET A 115 -15.99 -12.88 6.38
N THR A 116 -16.61 -14.06 6.32
CA THR A 116 -16.25 -15.16 5.42
C THR A 116 -17.46 -15.62 4.60
N GLY A 117 -17.22 -16.29 3.48
CA GLY A 117 -18.26 -16.76 2.56
C GLY A 117 -17.85 -16.61 1.09
N SER A 118 -18.70 -15.97 0.27
CA SER A 118 -18.37 -15.68 -1.13
C SER A 118 -17.20 -14.69 -1.30
N LYS A 119 -16.89 -13.95 -0.23
CA LYS A 119 -15.82 -12.97 -0.13
C LYS A 119 -15.23 -13.04 1.27
N VAL A 120 -13.94 -12.80 1.39
CA VAL A 120 -13.28 -12.58 2.68
C VAL A 120 -13.14 -11.08 2.88
N VAL A 121 -13.67 -10.59 4.00
CA VAL A 121 -13.49 -9.21 4.42
C VAL A 121 -12.79 -9.21 5.76
N ALA A 122 -11.77 -8.37 5.87
CA ALA A 122 -10.97 -8.21 7.07
C ALA A 122 -10.94 -6.74 7.52
N ILE A 123 -10.56 -6.53 8.77
CA ILE A 123 -10.40 -5.23 9.41
C ILE A 123 -8.98 -5.08 9.95
N ASP A 124 -8.56 -3.85 10.12
CA ASP A 124 -7.32 -3.53 10.83
C ASP A 124 -7.57 -3.70 12.34
N PRO A 125 -6.90 -4.65 13.02
CA PRO A 125 -7.11 -4.88 14.44
C PRO A 125 -6.56 -3.74 15.31
N ASP A 126 -5.71 -2.87 14.77
CA ASP A 126 -5.07 -1.78 15.52
C ASP A 126 -5.95 -0.51 15.56
N THR A 127 -7.00 -0.40 14.74
CA THR A 127 -7.87 0.78 14.71
C THR A 127 -9.27 0.55 14.13
N GLU A 128 -10.29 1.01 14.86
CA GLU A 128 -11.69 0.97 14.43
C GLU A 128 -12.01 1.96 13.29
N GLU A 129 -11.15 2.95 13.06
CA GLU A 129 -11.37 3.99 12.02
C GLU A 129 -10.93 3.54 10.62
N SER A 130 -10.30 2.37 10.52
CA SER A 130 -9.73 1.85 9.28
C SER A 130 -10.80 1.51 8.24
N CYS A 131 -10.39 1.44 6.98
CA CYS A 131 -11.22 0.89 5.91
C CYS A 131 -11.41 -0.63 6.08
N LEU A 132 -12.41 -1.17 5.38
CA LEU A 132 -12.54 -2.62 5.21
C LEU A 132 -11.57 -3.11 4.14
N PHE A 133 -11.02 -4.30 4.35
CA PHE A 133 -10.11 -4.96 3.42
C PHE A 133 -10.84 -6.11 2.76
N HIS A 134 -11.16 -5.96 1.48
CA HIS A 134 -11.77 -7.02 0.69
C HIS A 134 -10.66 -7.85 0.05
N LEU A 135 -10.53 -9.09 0.51
CA LEU A 135 -9.45 -9.98 0.12
C LEU A 135 -9.92 -10.91 -0.98
N SER A 136 -9.19 -10.90 -2.09
CA SER A 136 -9.38 -11.79 -3.22
C SER A 136 -8.07 -12.48 -3.56
N THR A 137 -8.12 -13.59 -4.29
CA THR A 137 -6.89 -14.28 -4.73
C THR A 137 -7.20 -15.23 -5.88
N SER A 138 -6.24 -15.40 -6.78
CA SER A 138 -6.23 -16.48 -7.77
C SER A 138 -5.47 -17.74 -7.29
N SER A 139 -4.77 -17.64 -6.16
CA SER A 139 -3.89 -18.69 -5.63
C SER A 139 -4.72 -19.76 -4.90
N ARG A 140 -4.65 -21.01 -5.38
CA ARG A 140 -5.37 -22.15 -4.77
C ARG A 140 -5.02 -22.36 -3.28
N PRO A 141 -3.74 -22.34 -2.87
CA PRO A 141 -3.38 -22.43 -1.45
C PRO A 141 -4.01 -21.33 -0.59
N VAL A 142 -4.02 -20.08 -1.06
CA VAL A 142 -4.60 -18.94 -0.34
C VAL A 142 -6.12 -19.08 -0.24
N MET A 143 -6.79 -19.50 -1.33
CA MET A 143 -8.23 -19.79 -1.32
C MET A 143 -8.59 -20.87 -0.31
N GLU A 144 -7.76 -21.90 -0.15
CA GLU A 144 -7.99 -22.96 0.81
C GLU A 144 -7.90 -22.44 2.25
N ILE A 145 -6.88 -21.61 2.56
CA ILE A 145 -6.76 -20.98 3.88
C ILE A 145 -7.98 -20.11 4.18
N PHE A 146 -8.41 -19.27 3.23
CA PHE A 146 -9.61 -18.45 3.36
C PHE A 146 -10.90 -19.25 3.60
N ARG A 147 -11.02 -20.45 3.03
CA ARG A 147 -12.19 -21.34 3.27
C ARG A 147 -12.24 -21.89 4.68
N TYR A 148 -11.08 -22.03 5.34
CA TYR A 148 -10.94 -22.55 6.70
C TYR A 148 -10.63 -21.45 7.72
N SER A 149 -10.76 -20.18 7.33
CA SER A 149 -10.72 -19.06 8.26
C SER A 149 -12.09 -18.84 8.87
N ASP A 150 -12.11 -18.57 10.17
CA ASP A 150 -13.32 -18.18 10.89
C ASP A 150 -13.31 -16.67 11.18
N ILE A 151 -14.49 -16.12 11.47
CA ILE A 151 -14.60 -14.72 11.92
C ILE A 151 -13.85 -14.58 13.24
N GLY A 152 -13.02 -13.55 13.36
CA GLY A 152 -12.12 -13.31 14.48
C GLY A 152 -10.73 -13.91 14.32
N ASP A 153 -10.47 -14.70 13.26
CA ASP A 153 -9.12 -15.19 12.97
C ASP A 153 -8.20 -14.03 12.59
N TRP A 154 -6.97 -14.07 13.10
CA TRP A 154 -5.91 -13.13 12.72
C TRP A 154 -5.07 -13.75 11.60
N ILE A 155 -4.93 -13.01 10.50
CA ILE A 155 -4.21 -13.46 9.31
C ILE A 155 -3.14 -12.44 8.94
N TRP A 156 -1.91 -12.92 8.75
CA TRP A 156 -0.88 -12.15 8.06
C TRP A 156 -1.03 -12.35 6.56
N ILE A 157 -1.04 -11.26 5.80
CA ILE A 157 -1.16 -11.30 4.33
C ILE A 157 -0.06 -10.52 3.64
N THR A 158 0.29 -10.95 2.44
CA THR A 158 0.97 -10.12 1.44
C THR A 158 0.20 -10.14 0.13
N GLY A 159 0.10 -9.00 -0.52
CA GLY A 159 -0.66 -8.87 -1.76
C GLY A 159 -0.44 -7.54 -2.44
N ASN A 160 -1.27 -7.28 -3.44
CA ASN A 160 -1.27 -6.02 -4.15
C ASN A 160 -2.59 -5.30 -3.87
N ILE A 161 -2.53 -4.00 -3.59
CA ILE A 161 -3.75 -3.19 -3.59
C ILE A 161 -4.14 -2.98 -5.05
N ASP A 162 -5.35 -3.38 -5.42
CA ASP A 162 -5.89 -3.14 -6.76
C ASP A 162 -6.44 -1.72 -6.85
N ARG A 163 -7.33 -1.39 -5.91
CA ARG A 163 -8.04 -0.11 -5.85
C ARG A 163 -8.69 0.12 -4.50
N ARG A 164 -9.16 1.35 -4.33
CA ARG A 164 -10.04 1.76 -3.25
C ARG A 164 -11.40 2.16 -3.80
N VAL A 165 -12.47 1.65 -3.19
CA VAL A 165 -13.86 2.02 -3.49
C VAL A 165 -14.53 2.48 -2.20
N GLY A 166 -14.60 3.80 -2.01
CA GLY A 166 -15.12 4.40 -0.78
C GLY A 166 -14.32 3.97 0.46
N SER A 167 -14.96 3.25 1.37
CA SER A 167 -14.38 2.73 2.61
C SER A 167 -13.82 1.30 2.49
N VAL A 168 -13.65 0.79 1.27
CA VAL A 168 -13.14 -0.57 1.00
C VAL A 168 -11.86 -0.52 0.18
N LEU A 169 -10.83 -1.26 0.59
CA LEU A 169 -9.64 -1.57 -0.20
C LEU A 169 -9.77 -2.98 -0.77
N ASP A 170 -9.71 -3.09 -2.09
CA ASP A 170 -9.61 -4.38 -2.79
C ASP A 170 -8.14 -4.80 -2.83
N ILE A 171 -7.85 -6.00 -2.32
CA ILE A 171 -6.50 -6.59 -2.29
C ILE A 171 -6.51 -7.93 -3.01
N ASP A 172 -5.58 -8.11 -3.96
CA ASP A 172 -5.22 -9.40 -4.52
C ASP A 172 -4.10 -10.04 -3.67
N VAL A 173 -4.47 -11.04 -2.88
CA VAL A 173 -3.62 -11.69 -1.89
C VAL A 173 -2.78 -12.78 -2.55
N SER A 174 -1.46 -12.65 -2.40
CA SER A 174 -0.48 -13.60 -2.92
C SER A 174 -0.10 -14.67 -1.90
N HIS A 175 0.00 -14.28 -0.61
CA HIS A 175 0.30 -15.19 0.50
C HIS A 175 -0.55 -14.84 1.71
N VAL A 176 -0.89 -15.86 2.49
CA VAL A 176 -1.60 -15.74 3.76
C VAL A 176 -1.06 -16.75 4.76
N GLY A 177 -0.95 -16.35 6.03
CA GLY A 177 -0.63 -17.22 7.16
C GLY A 177 -1.52 -16.90 8.35
N LYS A 178 -1.98 -17.92 9.09
CA LYS A 178 -2.66 -17.71 10.38
C LYS A 178 -1.64 -17.27 11.44
N VAL A 179 -2.04 -16.34 12.30
CA VAL A 179 -1.21 -15.79 13.39
C VAL A 179 -1.58 -16.44 14.72
#